data_AF-A0A9E1GT61-F1
#
_entry.id   AF-A0A9E1GT61-F1
#
_cell.length_a   1.000
_cell.length_b   1.000
_cell.length_c   1.000
_cell.angle_alpha   90.00
_cell.angle_beta   90.00
_cell.angle_gamma   90.00
#
_symmetry.space_group_name_H-M   'P 1'
#
loop_
_entity.id
_entity.type
_entity.pdbx_description
1 polymer ?
#
loop_
_entity_poly.entity_id
_entity_poly.type
_entity_poly.pdbx_seq_one_letter_code
_entity_poly.pdbx_strand_id
1 'polypeptide(L)'
;MSYYRNYNSKDEILMDYMYQIILEYAQELDLSNIRTGFQTYEHILQSLKYLQKYKDYVLCLQKANRSEILLHGLDMYMLTVTDAKEKSFFEKCELYYYSGALYNIFLHWIRDGMNEDIEVVAQIIYDHVKHNRYDMTGIPLEIFPKEPQQ
;
A
#
# COMPACT_ATOMS: atom_id res chain seq x y z
N MET A 1 -18.81 -22.95 18.14
CA MET A 1 -19.18 -22.49 16.78
C MET A 1 -19.07 -20.97 16.71
N SER A 2 -17.85 -20.46 16.56
CA SER A 2 -17.59 -19.00 16.51
C SER A 2 -17.33 -18.48 15.10
N TYR A 3 -16.82 -19.35 14.19
CA TYR A 3 -16.50 -19.01 12.80
C TYR A 3 -17.72 -18.46 12.04
N TYR A 4 -18.75 -19.28 11.81
CA TYR A 4 -19.95 -18.89 11.05
C TYR A 4 -20.84 -17.88 11.77
N ARG A 5 -20.51 -17.55 13.03
CA ARG A 5 -21.19 -16.49 13.78
C ARG A 5 -20.61 -15.11 13.44
N ASN A 6 -19.31 -15.05 13.14
CA ASN A 6 -18.58 -13.81 12.93
C ASN A 6 -18.22 -13.57 11.45
N TYR A 7 -18.20 -14.62 10.64
CA TYR A 7 -17.71 -14.57 9.25
C TYR A 7 -18.63 -15.32 8.30
N ASN A 8 -18.91 -14.69 7.16
CA ASN A 8 -19.67 -15.22 6.04
C ASN A 8 -18.76 -15.95 5.03
N SER A 9 -17.46 -15.68 5.05
CA SER A 9 -16.49 -16.31 4.16
C SER A 9 -15.11 -16.44 4.77
N LYS A 10 -14.25 -17.25 4.15
CA LYS A 10 -12.82 -17.31 4.49
C LYS A 10 -12.11 -16.00 4.14
N ASP A 11 -12.57 -15.32 3.09
CA ASP A 11 -11.95 -14.07 2.62
C ASP A 11 -12.14 -12.95 3.65
N GLU A 12 -13.28 -12.89 4.36
CA GLU A 12 -13.48 -11.93 5.45
C GLU A 12 -12.45 -12.09 6.58
N ILE A 13 -12.06 -13.33 6.91
CA ILE A 13 -11.04 -13.58 7.96
C ILE A 13 -9.66 -13.16 7.49
N LEU A 14 -9.36 -13.41 6.21
CA LEU A 14 -8.10 -12.98 5.61
C LEU A 14 -8.03 -11.45 5.56
N MET A 15 -9.13 -10.79 5.18
CA MET A 15 -9.23 -9.32 5.21
C MET A 15 -9.08 -8.78 6.63
N ASP A 16 -9.77 -9.35 7.63
CA ASP A 16 -9.63 -8.97 9.04
C ASP A 16 -8.18 -9.09 9.52
N TYR A 17 -7.50 -10.17 9.16
CA TYR A 17 -6.10 -10.35 9.52
C TYR A 17 -5.20 -9.31 8.82
N MET A 18 -5.44 -9.00 7.54
CA MET A 18 -4.75 -7.88 6.87
C MET A 18 -4.99 -6.54 7.58
N TYR A 19 -6.22 -6.26 8.01
CA TYR A 19 -6.53 -5.02 8.75
C TYR A 19 -5.76 -4.95 10.07
N GLN A 20 -5.62 -6.08 10.77
CA GLN A 20 -4.82 -6.15 12.00
C GLN A 20 -3.35 -5.83 11.73
N ILE A 21 -2.75 -6.42 10.69
CA ILE A 21 -1.36 -6.14 10.27
C ILE A 21 -1.14 -4.65 10.02
N ILE A 22 -2.07 -4.00 9.31
CA ILE A 22 -1.98 -2.57 9.00
C ILE A 22 -2.13 -1.71 10.27
N LEU A 23 -3.03 -2.09 11.15
CA LEU A 23 -3.28 -1.38 12.40
C LEU A 23 -2.09 -1.47 13.35
N GLU A 24 -1.48 -2.66 13.46
CA GLU A 24 -0.22 -2.87 14.19
C GLU A 24 0.90 -2.00 13.61
N TYR A 25 1.05 -1.98 12.28
CA TYR A 25 2.05 -1.14 11.63
C TYR A 25 1.84 0.35 11.91
N ALA A 26 0.59 0.82 11.80
CA ALA A 26 0.24 2.22 12.06
C ALA A 26 0.46 2.63 13.52
N GLN A 27 0.37 1.69 14.47
CA GLN A 27 0.68 1.93 15.88
C GLN A 27 2.18 1.98 16.17
N GLU A 28 2.98 1.15 15.47
CA GLU A 28 4.44 1.20 15.56
C GLU A 28 5.05 2.47 14.93
N LEU A 29 4.32 3.08 14.00
CA LEU A 29 4.73 4.31 13.34
C LEU A 29 4.40 5.55 14.19
N ASP A 30 5.39 6.40 14.41
CA ASP A 30 5.16 7.76 14.88
C ASP A 30 4.49 8.57 13.74
N LEU A 31 3.16 8.60 13.76
CA LEU A 31 2.31 9.30 12.78
C LEU A 31 2.67 10.78 12.61
N SER A 32 3.32 11.39 13.60
CA SER A 32 3.80 12.78 13.50
C SER A 32 4.91 12.95 12.46
N ASN A 33 5.75 11.94 12.25
CA ASN A 33 6.82 11.93 11.24
C ASN A 33 6.31 11.59 9.82
N ILE A 34 5.17 10.92 9.68
CA ILE A 34 4.61 10.59 8.35
C ILE A 34 4.07 11.85 7.66
N ARG A 35 3.49 12.79 8.43
CA ARG A 35 2.95 14.06 7.90
C ARG A 35 4.01 14.94 7.25
N THR A 36 5.28 14.80 7.64
CA THR A 36 6.41 15.58 7.10
C THR A 36 7.18 14.84 6.01
N GLY A 37 6.93 13.53 5.80
CA GLY A 37 7.69 12.72 4.86
C GLY A 37 7.07 11.37 4.53
N PHE A 38 5.91 11.35 3.90
CA PHE A 38 5.39 10.16 3.21
C PHE A 38 6.33 9.82 2.04
N GLN A 39 6.70 8.53 1.88
CA GLN A 39 7.62 8.04 0.84
C GLN A 39 9.08 8.55 0.93
N THR A 40 9.60 8.79 2.15
CA THR A 40 11.06 8.86 2.35
C THR A 40 11.68 7.48 2.21
N TYR A 41 12.98 7.43 1.93
CA TYR A 41 13.72 6.17 1.88
C TYR A 41 13.56 5.37 3.18
N GLU A 42 13.66 6.03 4.32
CA GLU A 42 13.52 5.41 5.65
C GLU A 42 12.13 4.81 5.85
N HIS A 43 11.09 5.53 5.44
CA HIS A 43 9.71 5.06 5.55
C HIS A 43 9.45 3.86 4.62
N ILE A 44 9.97 3.90 3.38
CA ILE A 44 9.89 2.79 2.42
C ILE A 44 10.60 1.55 2.99
N LEU A 45 11.83 1.71 3.47
CA LEU A 45 12.63 0.62 4.03
C LEU A 45 11.95 0.00 5.25
N GLN A 46 11.42 0.83 6.15
CA GLN A 46 10.67 0.35 7.32
C GLN A 46 9.39 -0.39 6.91
N SER A 47 8.66 0.13 5.91
CA SER A 47 7.46 -0.52 5.35
C SER A 47 7.78 -1.91 4.80
N LEU A 48 8.83 -2.01 3.97
CA LEU A 48 9.27 -3.29 3.41
C LEU A 48 9.71 -4.27 4.51
N LYS A 49 10.47 -3.80 5.51
CA LYS A 49 10.93 -4.65 6.63
C LYS A 49 9.77 -5.17 7.44
N TYR A 50 8.75 -4.33 7.63
CA TYR A 50 7.53 -4.73 8.31
C TYR A 50 6.74 -5.77 7.51
N LEU A 51 6.50 -5.53 6.21
CA LEU A 51 5.82 -6.48 5.33
C LEU A 51 6.56 -7.81 5.22
N GLN A 52 7.90 -7.79 5.25
CA GLN A 52 8.73 -9.00 5.21
C GLN A 52 8.41 -9.96 6.37
N LYS A 53 8.03 -9.45 7.55
CA LYS A 53 7.59 -10.27 8.70
C LYS A 53 6.41 -11.18 8.34
N TYR A 54 5.58 -10.76 7.39
CA TYR A 54 4.36 -11.44 6.95
C TYR A 54 4.50 -12.09 5.56
N LYS A 55 5.73 -12.29 5.05
CA LYS A 55 5.98 -12.85 3.70
C LYS A 55 5.26 -14.18 3.44
N ASP A 56 5.19 -15.07 4.44
CA ASP A 56 4.58 -16.39 4.28
C ASP A 56 3.07 -16.28 4.12
N TYR A 57 2.46 -15.31 4.80
CA TYR A 57 1.06 -14.97 4.64
C TYR A 57 0.78 -14.42 3.23
N VAL A 58 1.63 -13.51 2.73
CA VAL A 58 1.52 -12.96 1.38
C VAL A 58 1.67 -14.04 0.30
N LEU A 59 2.66 -14.93 0.44
CA LEU A 59 2.85 -16.06 -0.47
C LEU A 59 1.66 -17.05 -0.40
N CYS A 60 1.06 -17.24 0.77
CA CYS A 60 -0.15 -18.04 0.92
C CYS A 60 -1.34 -17.44 0.17
N LEU A 61 -1.59 -16.13 0.35
CA LEU A 61 -2.62 -15.39 -0.38
C LEU A 61 -2.42 -15.50 -1.89
N GLN A 62 -1.18 -15.34 -2.36
CA GLN A 62 -0.86 -15.47 -3.78
C GLN A 62 -1.14 -16.88 -4.31
N LYS A 63 -0.71 -17.93 -3.61
CA LYS A 63 -1.00 -19.33 -3.99
C LYS A 63 -2.50 -19.64 -3.99
N ALA A 64 -3.27 -18.95 -3.16
CA ALA A 64 -4.72 -19.10 -3.08
C ALA A 64 -5.51 -18.25 -4.11
N ASN A 65 -4.84 -17.50 -4.99
CA ASN A 65 -5.47 -16.49 -5.86
C ASN A 65 -6.29 -15.48 -5.06
N ARG A 66 -5.68 -14.94 -3.99
CA ARG A 66 -6.23 -13.94 -3.06
C ARG A 66 -5.28 -12.76 -2.85
N SER A 67 -4.44 -12.50 -3.84
CA SER A 67 -3.44 -11.44 -3.84
C SER A 67 -4.04 -10.03 -3.68
N GLU A 68 -5.28 -9.84 -4.14
CA GLU A 68 -6.06 -8.61 -4.03
C GLU A 68 -6.31 -8.18 -2.58
N ILE A 69 -6.33 -9.13 -1.63
CA ILE A 69 -6.51 -8.85 -0.21
C ILE A 69 -5.34 -8.01 0.33
N LEU A 70 -4.11 -8.30 -0.11
CA LEU A 70 -2.93 -7.52 0.27
C LEU A 70 -2.95 -6.13 -0.35
N LEU A 71 -3.25 -6.04 -1.66
CA LEU A 71 -3.29 -4.77 -2.37
C LEU A 71 -4.35 -3.83 -1.76
N HIS A 72 -5.55 -4.36 -1.49
CA HIS A 72 -6.61 -3.60 -0.82
C HIS A 72 -6.17 -3.09 0.56
N GLY A 73 -5.43 -3.92 1.31
CA GLY A 73 -4.84 -3.50 2.58
C GLY A 73 -3.86 -2.34 2.44
N LEU A 74 -2.96 -2.41 1.46
CA LEU A 74 -2.00 -1.34 1.17
C LEU A 74 -2.71 -0.05 0.74
N ASP A 75 -3.72 -0.13 -0.13
CA ASP A 75 -4.53 1.03 -0.54
C ASP A 75 -5.19 1.70 0.67
N MET A 76 -5.82 0.89 1.54
CA MET A 76 -6.45 1.37 2.77
C MET A 76 -5.45 2.05 3.70
N TYR A 77 -4.24 1.52 3.83
CA TYR A 77 -3.16 2.14 4.58
C TYR A 77 -2.78 3.50 3.97
N MET A 78 -2.47 3.57 2.68
CA MET A 78 -2.03 4.80 2.00
C MET A 78 -3.07 5.92 2.17
N LEU A 79 -4.36 5.61 1.97
CA LEU A 79 -5.45 6.58 2.11
C LEU A 79 -5.62 7.06 3.56
N THR A 80 -5.39 6.17 4.53
CA THR A 80 -5.54 6.50 5.95
C THR A 80 -4.40 7.38 6.45
N VAL A 81 -3.14 7.06 6.14
CA VAL A 81 -1.98 7.80 6.67
C VAL A 81 -1.80 9.17 6.02
N THR A 82 -2.32 9.36 4.80
CA THR A 82 -2.26 10.62 4.05
C THR A 82 -3.52 11.49 4.21
N ASP A 83 -4.49 11.05 5.02
CA ASP A 83 -5.78 11.71 5.21
C ASP A 83 -6.50 11.98 3.86
N ALA A 84 -6.41 11.02 2.94
CA ALA A 84 -6.87 11.16 1.56
C ALA A 84 -8.21 10.47 1.30
N LYS A 85 -8.88 9.91 2.32
CA LYS A 85 -10.13 9.14 2.14
C LYS A 85 -11.24 9.95 1.48
N GLU A 86 -11.35 11.24 1.80
CA GLU A 86 -12.38 12.13 1.25
C GLU A 86 -11.93 12.90 0.00
N LYS A 87 -10.68 12.71 -0.44
CA LYS A 87 -10.14 13.35 -1.66
C LYS A 87 -10.76 12.76 -2.93
N SER A 88 -10.66 13.52 -4.02
CA SER A 88 -11.14 13.11 -5.34
C SER A 88 -10.41 11.86 -5.85
N PHE A 89 -10.99 11.17 -6.85
CA PHE A 89 -10.35 10.01 -7.48
C PHE A 89 -8.96 10.36 -8.02
N PHE A 90 -8.83 11.50 -8.72
CA PHE A 90 -7.57 11.94 -9.30
C PHE A 90 -6.48 12.19 -8.26
N GLU A 91 -6.84 12.73 -7.09
CA GLU A 91 -5.91 12.90 -5.97
C GLU A 91 -5.48 11.57 -5.33
N LYS A 92 -6.31 10.52 -5.44
CA LYS A 92 -6.01 9.17 -4.95
C LYS A 92 -5.23 8.34 -5.96
N CYS A 93 -5.27 8.66 -7.25
CA CYS A 93 -4.59 7.90 -8.31
C CYS A 93 -3.11 7.68 -8.01
N GLU A 94 -2.41 8.70 -7.52
CA GLU A 94 -0.98 8.60 -7.15
C GLU A 94 -0.76 7.63 -5.98
N LEU A 95 -1.69 7.58 -5.03
CA LEU A 95 -1.63 6.65 -3.90
C LEU A 95 -1.88 5.21 -4.36
N TYR A 96 -2.82 5.00 -5.27
CA TYR A 96 -3.07 3.69 -5.88
C TYR A 96 -1.90 3.24 -6.76
N TYR A 97 -1.31 4.14 -7.54
CA TYR A 97 -0.10 3.88 -8.32
C TYR A 97 1.05 3.44 -7.40
N TYR A 98 1.31 4.19 -6.35
CA TYR A 98 2.37 3.87 -5.39
C TYR A 98 2.11 2.56 -4.65
N SER A 99 0.89 2.34 -4.16
CA SER A 99 0.47 1.09 -3.52
C SER A 99 0.67 -0.12 -4.43
N GLY A 100 0.23 -0.02 -5.70
CA GLY A 100 0.41 -1.07 -6.70
C GLY A 100 1.88 -1.35 -7.04
N ALA A 101 2.70 -0.31 -7.16
CA ALA A 101 4.14 -0.45 -7.39
C ALA A 101 4.83 -1.14 -6.21
N LEU A 102 4.57 -0.67 -4.98
CA LEU A 102 5.11 -1.26 -3.76
C LEU A 102 4.71 -2.73 -3.61
N TYR A 103 3.43 -3.04 -3.81
CA TYR A 103 2.89 -4.39 -3.78
C TYR A 103 3.60 -5.32 -4.77
N ASN A 104 3.68 -4.93 -6.04
CA ASN A 104 4.24 -5.78 -7.09
C ASN A 104 5.73 -6.05 -6.87
N ILE A 105 6.50 -5.01 -6.54
CA ILE A 105 7.93 -5.15 -6.26
C ILE A 105 8.15 -6.07 -5.06
N PHE A 106 7.41 -5.86 -3.97
CA PHE A 106 7.51 -6.71 -2.78
C PHE A 106 7.15 -8.17 -3.08
N LEU A 107 6.05 -8.42 -3.81
CA LEU A 107 5.64 -9.77 -4.17
C LEU A 107 6.69 -10.50 -5.00
N HIS A 108 7.26 -9.85 -6.01
CA HIS A 108 8.30 -10.45 -6.83
C HIS A 108 9.57 -10.72 -6.02
N TRP A 109 10.00 -9.77 -5.20
CA TRP A 109 11.16 -9.94 -4.34
C TRP A 109 11.03 -11.14 -3.39
N ILE A 110 9.89 -11.31 -2.72
CA ILE A 110 9.69 -12.48 -1.85
C ILE A 110 9.53 -13.80 -2.61
N ARG A 111 9.00 -13.78 -3.84
CA ARG A 111 8.86 -14.97 -4.69
C ARG A 111 10.20 -15.48 -5.19
N ASP A 112 11.11 -14.56 -5.50
CA ASP A 112 12.44 -14.87 -6.01
C ASP A 112 13.42 -15.23 -4.89
N GLY A 113 12.95 -15.34 -3.65
CA GLY A 113 13.74 -15.78 -2.50
C GLY A 113 14.42 -14.65 -1.74
N MET A 114 14.10 -13.38 -2.05
CA MET A 114 14.72 -12.19 -1.47
C MET A 114 16.24 -12.18 -1.68
N ASN A 115 16.68 -12.43 -2.92
CA ASN A 115 18.12 -12.54 -3.24
C ASN A 115 18.84 -11.20 -3.10
N GLU A 116 18.14 -10.10 -3.38
CA GLU A 116 18.63 -8.74 -3.23
C GLU A 116 18.42 -8.24 -1.80
N ASP A 117 19.36 -7.46 -1.28
CA ASP A 117 19.21 -6.79 0.01
C ASP A 117 18.00 -5.85 0.00
N ILE A 118 17.24 -5.87 1.09
CA ILE A 118 16.01 -5.07 1.22
C ILE A 118 16.29 -3.56 1.10
N GLU A 119 17.48 -3.10 1.51
CA GLU A 119 17.97 -1.73 1.32
C GLU A 119 18.08 -1.36 -0.17
N VAL A 120 18.52 -2.29 -1.04
CA VAL A 120 18.60 -2.06 -2.49
C VAL A 120 17.19 -1.95 -3.09
N VAL A 121 16.28 -2.83 -2.68
CA VAL A 121 14.88 -2.78 -3.11
C VAL A 121 14.23 -1.45 -2.69
N ALA A 122 14.45 -1.02 -1.44
CA ALA A 122 13.96 0.26 -0.94
C ALA A 122 14.51 1.44 -1.73
N GLN A 123 15.80 1.41 -2.08
CA GLN A 123 16.46 2.45 -2.86
C GLN A 123 15.83 2.58 -4.26
N ILE A 124 15.57 1.46 -4.95
CA ILE A 124 14.92 1.47 -6.28
C ILE A 124 13.54 2.12 -6.20
N ILE A 125 12.72 1.75 -5.22
CA ILE A 125 11.39 2.35 -5.03
C ILE A 125 11.51 3.83 -4.73
N TYR A 126 12.42 4.20 -3.82
CA TYR A 126 12.64 5.59 -3.45
C TYR A 126 13.07 6.45 -4.63
N ASP A 127 13.97 5.95 -5.48
CA ASP A 127 14.40 6.67 -6.68
C ASP A 127 13.21 6.88 -7.63
N HIS A 128 12.37 5.87 -7.87
CA HIS A 128 11.17 6.05 -8.70
C HIS A 128 10.18 7.06 -8.13
N VAL A 129 9.97 7.07 -6.81
CA VAL A 129 9.06 8.03 -6.18
C VAL A 129 9.65 9.44 -6.18
N LYS A 130 10.94 9.59 -5.92
CA LYS A 130 11.63 10.89 -5.91
C LYS A 130 11.56 11.59 -7.28
N HIS A 131 11.74 10.84 -8.36
CA HIS A 131 11.63 11.40 -9.72
C HIS A 131 10.18 11.72 -10.13
N ASN A 132 9.19 11.07 -9.51
CA ASN A 132 7.76 11.25 -9.76
C ASN A 132 7.05 12.07 -8.67
N ARG A 133 7.77 12.85 -7.86
CA ARG A 133 7.13 13.88 -7.02
C ARG A 133 6.57 14.96 -7.93
N TYR A 134 5.42 14.70 -8.54
CA TYR A 134 4.65 15.71 -9.24
C TYR A 134 4.21 16.75 -8.20
N ASP A 135 4.68 17.99 -8.36
CA ASP A 135 4.10 19.14 -7.69
C ASP A 135 2.63 19.24 -8.12
N MET A 136 1.72 18.68 -7.31
CA MET A 136 0.27 18.74 -7.52
C MET A 136 -0.29 20.17 -7.39
N THR A 137 0.56 21.16 -7.08
CA THR A 137 0.23 22.59 -7.12
C THR A 137 0.10 23.13 -8.56
N GLY A 138 0.46 22.34 -9.59
CA GLY A 138 0.58 22.83 -10.96
C GLY A 138 -0.21 22.09 -12.05
N ILE A 139 -1.03 21.08 -11.76
CA ILE A 139 -1.84 20.43 -12.81
C ILE A 139 -3.00 21.35 -13.18
N PRO A 140 -3.08 21.90 -14.40
CA PRO A 140 -4.25 22.66 -14.83
C PRO A 140 -5.44 21.71 -14.87
N LEU A 141 -6.54 22.10 -14.22
CA LEU A 141 -7.85 21.42 -14.28
C LEU A 141 -8.42 21.27 -15.70
N GLU A 142 -7.71 21.75 -16.73
CA GLU A 142 -8.13 21.76 -18.13
C GLU A 142 -7.99 20.41 -18.86
N ILE A 143 -7.31 19.41 -18.26
CA ILE A 143 -7.15 18.09 -18.90
C ILE A 143 -8.38 17.18 -18.67
N PHE A 144 -9.28 17.55 -17.76
CA PHE A 144 -10.50 16.78 -17.52
C PHE A 144 -11.60 17.21 -18.51
N PRO A 145 -12.10 16.30 -19.38
CA PRO A 145 -13.24 16.61 -20.21
C PRO A 145 -14.42 16.94 -19.28
N LYS A 146 -15.03 18.11 -19.49
CA LYS A 146 -16.26 18.49 -18.79
C LYS A 146 -17.28 17.38 -19.00
N GLU A 147 -17.84 16.85 -17.91
CA GLU A 147 -18.89 15.83 -17.99
C GLU A 147 -19.97 16.29 -18.98
N PRO A 148 -20.49 15.39 -19.83
CA PRO A 148 -21.60 15.73 -20.70
C PRO A 148 -22.81 16.06 -19.83
N GLN A 149 -23.30 17.30 -19.97
CA GLN A 149 -24.53 17.75 -19.33
C GLN A 149 -25.69 16.83 -19.75
N GLN A 150 -26.29 16.14 -18.79
CA GLN A 150 -27.65 15.62 -18.87
C GLN A 150 -28.43 16.06 -17.64
#